data_AF-A0A6I5RCR4-F1
#
_entry.id   AF-A0A6I5RCR4-F1
#
_cell.length_a   1.000
_cell.length_b   1.000
_cell.length_c   1.000
_cell.angle_alpha   90.00
_cell.angle_beta   90.00
_cell.angle_gamma   90.00
#
_symmetry.space_group_name_H-M   'P 1'
#
loop_
_entity.id
_entity.type
_entity.pdbx_description
1 polymer ?
#
loop_
_entity_poly.entity_id
_entity_poly.type
_entity_poly.pdbx_seq_one_letter_code
_entity_poly.pdbx_strand_id
1 'polypeptide(L)'
;MTALTPKTAQSLRQALYAYIGQYGGGESIPQVRAIAGSLLSVRAKAGAIVFQGLEMEAWVDELVVDFDPSRVAEQAWTEGEQAIATQAKHWREALEVKARATLDAYIQTHVPNLETPQIQALITTILPIVEDVQISRDEAKRLIHLIRDEFDWQTAAQRILDPKWVAFANQVAQVARNQAVEATVQDTVRAYMVTFKPTLVEIGEGLVETALSAVINNKAKLGLDLALDPESQRLMVKQISFKLKLMEASASPSKTILEMAQQIHDEVARYRAAQGIDTPTYIPPLLQKDEPTGNSVLGGEISIGVEVHPRSDRAKNPTEEGTPPKN
;
A
#
# COMPACT_ATOMS: atom_id res chain seq x y z
N MET A 1 13.42 2.66 -8.67
CA MET A 1 12.49 1.79 -9.42
C MET A 1 13.31 0.98 -10.40
N THR A 2 13.26 -0.34 -10.30
CA THR A 2 13.97 -1.21 -11.22
C THR A 2 13.12 -1.38 -12.49
N ALA A 3 13.67 -1.03 -13.65
CA ALA A 3 12.96 -1.25 -14.91
C ALA A 3 12.96 -2.74 -15.29
N LEU A 4 11.92 -3.20 -15.97
CA LEU A 4 11.96 -4.51 -16.61
C LEU A 4 13.07 -4.51 -17.66
N THR A 5 13.85 -5.59 -17.73
CA THR A 5 14.81 -5.70 -18.84
C THR A 5 14.04 -5.73 -20.17
N PRO A 6 14.55 -5.14 -21.26
CA PRO A 6 13.84 -5.11 -22.54
C PRO A 6 13.40 -6.49 -23.03
N LYS A 7 14.23 -7.51 -22.79
CA LYS A 7 13.94 -8.91 -23.11
C LYS A 7 12.76 -9.45 -22.27
N THR A 8 12.76 -9.18 -20.97
CA THR A 8 11.67 -9.61 -20.07
C THR A 8 10.35 -8.91 -20.45
N ALA A 9 10.39 -7.60 -20.67
CA ALA A 9 9.22 -6.82 -21.07
C ALA A 9 8.64 -7.32 -22.40
N GLN A 10 9.48 -7.59 -23.40
CA GLN A 10 9.05 -8.14 -24.69
C GLN A 10 8.40 -9.53 -24.54
N SER A 11 9.04 -10.44 -23.79
CA SER A 11 8.49 -11.79 -23.55
C SER A 11 7.14 -11.73 -22.82
N LEU A 12 6.99 -10.83 -21.84
CA LEU A 12 5.73 -10.61 -21.12
C LEU A 12 4.64 -10.02 -22.02
N ARG A 13 4.98 -9.06 -22.90
CA ARG A 13 4.02 -8.53 -23.89
C ARG A 13 3.58 -9.60 -24.88
N GLN A 14 4.49 -10.43 -25.37
CA GLN A 14 4.14 -11.55 -26.23
C GLN A 14 3.27 -12.58 -25.51
N ALA A 15 3.53 -12.87 -24.23
CA ALA A 15 2.66 -13.71 -23.41
C ALA A 15 1.28 -13.08 -23.16
N LEU A 16 1.18 -11.75 -23.05
CA LEU A 16 -0.10 -11.03 -22.99
C LEU A 16 -0.91 -11.19 -24.26
N TYR A 17 -0.29 -11.04 -25.44
CA TYR A 17 -0.94 -11.32 -26.72
C TYR A 17 -1.37 -12.79 -26.84
N ALA A 18 -0.50 -13.73 -26.45
CA ALA A 18 -0.82 -15.16 -26.43
C ALA A 18 -2.00 -15.48 -25.52
N TYR A 19 -2.04 -14.89 -24.32
CA TYR A 19 -3.15 -15.05 -23.39
C TYR A 19 -4.46 -14.59 -24.01
N ILE A 20 -4.48 -13.37 -24.55
CA ILE A 20 -5.71 -12.78 -25.10
C ILE A 20 -6.18 -13.55 -26.33
N GLY A 21 -5.26 -14.00 -27.19
CA GLY A 21 -5.60 -14.80 -28.36
C GLY A 21 -6.13 -16.19 -28.02
N GLN A 22 -5.68 -16.81 -26.93
CA GLN A 22 -6.12 -18.15 -26.51
C GLN A 22 -7.36 -18.13 -25.61
N TYR A 23 -7.46 -17.16 -24.70
CA TYR A 23 -8.43 -17.17 -23.61
C TYR A 23 -9.37 -15.95 -23.59
N GLY A 24 -9.16 -14.97 -24.48
CA GLY A 24 -9.93 -13.72 -24.52
C GLY A 24 -9.56 -12.74 -23.41
N GLY A 25 -10.47 -11.80 -23.11
CA GLY A 25 -10.27 -10.77 -22.07
C GLY A 25 -9.46 -9.55 -22.52
N GLY A 26 -9.36 -9.31 -23.83
CA GLY A 26 -8.75 -8.11 -24.42
C GLY A 26 -9.74 -6.98 -24.72
N GLU A 27 -10.96 -7.04 -24.20
CA GLU A 27 -12.08 -6.17 -24.60
C GLU A 27 -12.02 -4.78 -23.94
N SER A 28 -11.27 -4.66 -22.83
CA SER A 28 -11.12 -3.40 -22.11
C SER A 28 -9.75 -3.28 -21.47
N ILE A 29 -9.26 -2.05 -21.34
CA ILE A 29 -7.96 -1.76 -20.71
C ILE A 29 -7.85 -2.35 -19.29
N PRO A 30 -8.87 -2.25 -18.41
CA PRO A 30 -8.81 -2.90 -17.10
C PRO A 30 -8.63 -4.43 -17.17
N GLN A 31 -9.28 -5.11 -18.12
CA GLN A 31 -9.08 -6.55 -18.28
C GLN A 31 -7.67 -6.88 -18.78
N VAL A 32 -7.14 -6.10 -19.73
CA VAL A 32 -5.75 -6.26 -20.22
C VAL A 32 -4.75 -6.05 -19.09
N ARG A 33 -4.94 -5.03 -18.24
CA ARG A 33 -4.13 -4.76 -17.05
C ARG A 33 -4.19 -5.88 -16.03
N ALA A 34 -5.38 -6.43 -15.78
CA ALA A 34 -5.59 -7.58 -14.91
C ALA A 34 -4.84 -8.84 -15.41
N ILE A 35 -4.85 -9.08 -16.72
CA ILE A 35 -4.07 -10.15 -17.35
C ILE A 35 -2.56 -9.89 -17.21
N ALA A 36 -2.10 -8.67 -17.51
CA ALA A 36 -0.70 -8.28 -17.36
C ALA A 36 -0.20 -8.49 -15.91
N GLY A 37 -1.01 -8.10 -14.93
CA GLY A 37 -0.75 -8.34 -13.51
C GLY A 37 -0.63 -9.84 -13.20
N SER A 38 -1.53 -10.66 -13.73
CA SER A 38 -1.48 -12.12 -13.54
C SER A 38 -0.22 -12.76 -14.13
N LEU A 39 0.24 -12.30 -15.29
CA LEU A 39 1.50 -12.75 -15.90
C LEU A 39 2.71 -12.40 -15.04
N LEU A 40 2.72 -11.18 -14.48
CA LEU A 40 3.74 -10.74 -13.53
C LEU A 40 3.72 -11.58 -12.26
N SER A 41 2.55 -11.84 -11.67
CA SER A 41 2.41 -12.69 -10.48
C SER A 41 2.96 -14.10 -10.71
N VAL A 42 2.69 -14.70 -11.88
CA VAL A 42 3.25 -16.01 -12.24
C VAL A 42 4.77 -15.98 -12.36
N ARG A 43 5.34 -14.97 -13.02
CA ARG A 43 6.80 -14.82 -13.11
C ARG A 43 7.44 -14.63 -11.73
N ALA A 44 6.79 -13.87 -10.85
CA ALA A 44 7.28 -13.66 -9.50
C ALA A 44 7.23 -14.93 -8.66
N LYS A 45 6.15 -15.71 -8.79
CA LYS A 45 6.02 -17.03 -8.15
C LYS A 45 7.12 -17.99 -8.58
N ALA A 46 7.54 -17.91 -9.85
CA ALA A 46 8.64 -18.71 -10.39
C ALA A 46 10.02 -18.19 -9.97
N GLY A 47 10.11 -17.12 -9.17
CA GLY A 47 11.37 -16.48 -8.77
C GLY A 47 12.09 -15.75 -9.90
N ALA A 48 11.43 -15.56 -11.06
CA ALA A 48 12.03 -14.91 -12.22
C ALA A 48 12.07 -13.38 -12.09
N ILE A 49 11.19 -12.82 -11.25
CA ILE A 49 11.15 -11.40 -10.90
C ILE A 49 10.83 -11.27 -9.40
N VAL A 50 11.27 -10.19 -8.79
CA VAL A 50 10.94 -9.84 -7.39
C VAL A 50 10.45 -8.40 -7.40
N PHE A 51 9.30 -8.15 -6.78
CA PHE A 51 8.74 -6.80 -6.66
C PHE A 51 9.23 -6.14 -5.37
N GLN A 52 9.58 -4.86 -5.42
CA GLN A 52 9.75 -4.03 -4.24
C GLN A 52 8.62 -3.00 -4.16
N GLY A 53 7.87 -2.98 -3.05
CA GLY A 53 6.78 -2.02 -2.84
C GLY A 53 5.66 -2.09 -3.88
N LEU A 54 5.39 -0.98 -4.56
CA LEU A 54 4.35 -0.81 -5.59
C LEU A 54 4.84 -0.99 -7.04
N GLU A 55 6.03 -1.57 -7.26
CA GLU A 55 6.61 -1.73 -8.62
C GLU A 55 5.72 -2.52 -9.60
N MET A 56 4.90 -3.45 -9.11
CA MET A 56 3.98 -4.24 -9.94
C MET A 56 3.06 -3.36 -10.78
N GLU A 57 2.46 -2.31 -10.20
CA GLU A 57 1.47 -1.49 -10.92
C GLU A 57 2.13 -0.70 -12.05
N ALA A 58 3.34 -0.19 -11.81
CA ALA A 58 4.07 0.55 -12.82
C ALA A 58 4.57 -0.37 -13.95
N TRP A 59 4.91 -1.63 -13.65
CA TRP A 59 5.19 -2.62 -14.69
C TRP A 59 3.94 -3.06 -15.45
N VAL A 60 2.77 -3.12 -14.80
CA VAL A 60 1.49 -3.31 -15.50
C VAL A 60 1.26 -2.16 -16.48
N ASP A 61 1.47 -0.92 -16.06
CA ASP A 61 1.37 0.26 -16.94
C ASP A 61 2.32 0.13 -18.16
N GLU A 62 3.59 -0.22 -17.91
CA GLU A 62 4.60 -0.40 -18.95
C GLU A 62 4.25 -1.50 -19.96
N LEU A 63 3.61 -2.58 -19.51
CA LEU A 63 3.19 -3.68 -20.38
C LEU A 63 1.98 -3.32 -21.25
N VAL A 64 1.10 -2.44 -20.77
CA VAL A 64 -0.18 -2.12 -21.42
C VAL A 64 -0.15 -0.82 -22.22
N VAL A 65 0.82 0.07 -21.99
CA VAL A 65 0.87 1.42 -22.61
C VAL A 65 0.76 1.40 -24.14
N ASP A 66 1.38 0.43 -24.81
CA ASP A 66 1.35 0.27 -26.28
C ASP A 66 0.59 -0.99 -26.71
N PHE A 67 -0.32 -1.48 -25.88
CA PHE A 67 -1.12 -2.66 -26.21
C PHE A 67 -2.11 -2.33 -27.33
N ASP A 68 -2.07 -3.13 -28.41
CA ASP A 68 -2.95 -2.99 -29.55
C ASP A 68 -3.71 -4.31 -29.82
N PRO A 69 -5.03 -4.37 -29.52
CA PRO A 69 -5.81 -5.59 -29.67
C PRO A 69 -5.87 -6.11 -31.11
N SER A 70 -5.68 -5.27 -32.14
CA SER A 70 -5.70 -5.76 -33.54
C SER A 70 -4.49 -6.62 -33.87
N ARG A 71 -3.39 -6.48 -33.14
CA ARG A 71 -2.16 -7.23 -33.36
C ARG A 71 -2.22 -8.66 -32.83
N VAL A 72 -3.23 -9.00 -32.02
CA VAL A 72 -3.36 -10.34 -31.41
C VAL A 72 -3.32 -11.44 -32.47
N ALA A 73 -4.03 -11.26 -33.60
CA ALA A 73 -4.10 -12.23 -34.69
C ALA A 73 -2.82 -12.30 -35.55
N GLU A 74 -1.96 -11.28 -35.47
CA GLU A 74 -0.76 -11.14 -36.29
C GLU A 74 0.51 -11.67 -35.60
N GLN A 75 0.43 -11.96 -34.29
CA GLN A 75 1.58 -12.40 -33.52
C GLN A 75 1.81 -13.91 -33.64
N ALA A 76 3.03 -14.30 -34.02
CA ALA A 76 3.53 -15.64 -33.77
C ALA A 76 4.09 -15.70 -32.34
N TRP A 77 3.64 -16.68 -31.55
CA TRP A 77 4.08 -16.88 -30.16
C TRP A 77 4.97 -18.11 -30.06
N THR A 78 6.00 -18.08 -29.23
CA THR A 78 6.79 -19.28 -28.92
C THR A 78 6.09 -20.12 -27.86
N GLU A 79 6.51 -21.38 -27.71
CA GLU A 79 6.04 -22.27 -26.65
C GLU A 79 6.23 -21.66 -25.24
N GLY A 80 7.29 -20.85 -25.06
CA GLY A 80 7.57 -20.20 -23.79
C GLY A 80 6.51 -19.16 -23.41
N GLU A 81 6.08 -18.32 -24.35
CA GLU A 81 5.04 -17.31 -24.08
C GLU A 81 3.66 -17.94 -23.87
N GLN A 82 3.35 -19.00 -24.63
CA GLN A 82 2.13 -19.76 -24.43
C GLN A 82 2.11 -20.42 -23.04
N ALA A 83 3.22 -21.00 -22.60
CA ALA A 83 3.32 -21.61 -21.28
C ALA A 83 3.07 -20.58 -20.15
N ILE A 84 3.60 -19.36 -20.28
CA ILE A 84 3.35 -18.29 -19.30
C ILE A 84 1.89 -17.87 -19.32
N ALA A 85 1.28 -17.73 -20.50
CA ALA A 85 -0.14 -17.41 -20.63
C ALA A 85 -1.04 -18.46 -19.97
N THR A 86 -0.80 -19.75 -20.23
CA THR A 86 -1.51 -20.86 -19.60
C THR A 86 -1.32 -20.88 -18.09
N GLN A 87 -0.10 -20.67 -17.60
CA GLN A 87 0.17 -20.58 -16.16
C GLN A 87 -0.58 -19.42 -15.52
N ALA A 88 -0.66 -18.26 -16.17
CA ALA A 88 -1.44 -17.13 -15.68
C ALA A 88 -2.94 -17.45 -15.65
N LYS A 89 -3.46 -18.17 -16.66
CA LYS A 89 -4.87 -18.59 -16.68
C LYS A 89 -5.19 -19.50 -15.49
N HIS A 90 -4.39 -20.54 -15.28
CA HIS A 90 -4.56 -21.45 -14.15
C HIS A 90 -4.36 -20.75 -12.80
N TRP A 91 -3.42 -19.80 -12.71
CA TRP A 91 -3.21 -19.04 -11.49
C TRP A 91 -4.44 -18.22 -11.12
N ARG A 92 -5.07 -17.53 -12.08
CA ARG A 92 -6.31 -16.75 -11.85
C ARG A 92 -7.46 -17.64 -11.41
N GLU A 93 -7.65 -18.78 -12.07
CA GLU A 93 -8.69 -19.76 -11.72
C GLU A 93 -8.46 -20.35 -10.33
N ALA A 94 -7.23 -20.71 -10.00
CA ALA A 94 -6.88 -21.23 -8.68
C ALA A 94 -7.10 -20.18 -7.59
N LEU A 95 -6.76 -18.91 -7.85
CA LEU A 95 -7.00 -17.83 -6.90
C LEU A 95 -8.49 -17.58 -6.68
N GLU A 96 -9.29 -17.63 -7.73
CA GLU A 96 -10.74 -17.53 -7.64
C GLU A 96 -11.33 -18.67 -6.80
N VAL A 97 -10.96 -19.91 -7.09
CA VAL A 97 -11.42 -21.08 -6.33
C VAL A 97 -11.04 -20.95 -4.86
N LYS A 98 -9.79 -20.57 -4.56
CA LYS A 98 -9.33 -20.33 -3.18
C LYS A 98 -10.18 -19.26 -2.48
N ALA A 99 -10.36 -18.10 -3.11
CA ALA A 99 -11.09 -16.99 -2.53
C ALA A 99 -12.57 -17.34 -2.28
N ARG A 100 -13.23 -18.01 -3.24
CA ARG A 100 -14.60 -18.50 -3.09
C ARG A 100 -14.73 -19.54 -1.99
N ALA A 101 -13.83 -20.52 -1.95
CA ALA A 101 -13.89 -21.58 -0.96
C ALA A 101 -13.62 -21.05 0.47
N THR A 102 -12.73 -20.07 0.62
CA THR A 102 -12.51 -19.38 1.90
C THR A 102 -13.72 -18.52 2.28
N LEU A 103 -14.37 -17.86 1.32
CA LEU A 103 -15.61 -17.13 1.56
C LEU A 103 -16.71 -18.08 2.05
N ASP A 104 -16.96 -19.19 1.34
CA ASP A 104 -17.93 -20.22 1.75
C ASP A 104 -17.66 -20.70 3.18
N ALA A 105 -16.41 -21.06 3.49
CA ALA A 105 -16.00 -21.51 4.81
C ALA A 105 -16.21 -20.44 5.89
N TYR A 106 -15.92 -19.18 5.58
CA TYR A 106 -16.14 -18.06 6.50
C TYR A 106 -17.61 -17.88 6.83
N ILE A 107 -18.47 -17.86 5.83
CA ILE A 107 -19.91 -17.69 6.00
C ILE A 107 -20.48 -18.83 6.87
N GLN A 108 -20.18 -20.07 6.52
CA GLN A 108 -20.66 -21.22 7.28
C GLN A 108 -20.19 -21.23 8.74
N THR A 109 -18.96 -20.79 9.00
CA THR A 109 -18.35 -20.89 10.34
C THR A 109 -18.66 -19.69 11.22
N HIS A 110 -18.73 -18.49 10.64
CA HIS A 110 -18.72 -17.24 11.41
C HIS A 110 -19.95 -16.35 11.18
N VAL A 111 -20.65 -16.45 10.05
CA VAL A 111 -21.77 -15.54 9.76
C VAL A 111 -22.86 -16.19 8.87
N PRO A 112 -23.97 -16.68 9.45
CA PRO A 112 -25.04 -17.30 8.67
C PRO A 112 -25.98 -16.30 7.98
N ASN A 113 -25.78 -14.99 8.07
CA ASN A 113 -26.60 -13.99 7.33
C ASN A 113 -25.73 -12.76 6.99
N LEU A 114 -25.34 -12.59 5.73
CA LEU A 114 -24.51 -11.47 5.25
C LEU A 114 -25.25 -10.65 4.20
N GLU A 115 -25.10 -9.32 4.27
CA GLU A 115 -25.57 -8.39 3.23
C GLU A 115 -24.51 -8.21 2.12
N THR A 116 -24.92 -7.89 0.88
CA THR A 116 -24.02 -7.72 -0.27
C THR A 116 -22.84 -6.75 -0.05
N PRO A 117 -23.00 -5.58 0.60
CA PRO A 117 -21.87 -4.69 0.90
C PRO A 117 -20.82 -5.34 1.81
N GLN A 118 -21.24 -6.26 2.69
CA GLN A 118 -20.35 -6.98 3.59
C GLN A 118 -19.55 -8.05 2.84
N ILE A 119 -20.13 -8.64 1.78
CA ILE A 119 -19.45 -9.62 0.90
C ILE A 119 -18.23 -8.98 0.23
N GLN A 120 -18.36 -7.76 -0.32
CA GLN A 120 -17.24 -7.07 -0.95
C GLN A 120 -16.09 -6.79 0.03
N ALA A 121 -16.41 -6.30 1.24
CA ALA A 121 -15.41 -6.05 2.29
C ALA A 121 -14.73 -7.35 2.73
N LEU A 122 -15.48 -8.45 2.77
CA LEU A 122 -14.97 -9.76 3.12
C LEU A 122 -14.04 -10.33 2.04
N ILE A 123 -14.41 -10.28 0.77
CA ILE A 123 -13.53 -10.70 -0.34
C ILE A 123 -12.24 -9.89 -0.32
N THR A 124 -12.34 -8.57 -0.09
CA THR A 124 -11.17 -7.69 0.03
C THR A 124 -10.22 -8.12 1.17
N THR A 125 -10.76 -8.72 2.23
CA THR A 125 -9.96 -9.27 3.34
C THR A 125 -9.41 -10.66 3.02
N ILE A 126 -10.15 -11.47 2.27
CA ILE A 126 -9.77 -12.83 1.88
C ILE A 126 -8.58 -12.84 0.92
N LEU A 127 -8.60 -11.98 -0.10
CA LEU A 127 -7.58 -12.00 -1.17
C LEU A 127 -6.13 -11.99 -0.66
N PRO A 128 -5.69 -11.05 0.20
CA PRO A 128 -4.31 -11.03 0.69
C PRO A 128 -3.96 -12.21 1.63
N ILE A 129 -4.95 -12.97 2.10
CA ILE A 129 -4.77 -14.12 2.98
C ILE A 129 -4.58 -15.41 2.17
N VAL A 130 -5.38 -15.59 1.10
CA VAL A 130 -5.33 -16.79 0.26
C VAL A 130 -4.24 -16.72 -0.82
N GLU A 131 -3.70 -15.54 -1.04
CA GLU A 131 -2.68 -15.27 -2.02
C GLU A 131 -1.26 -15.44 -1.46
N ASP A 132 -0.46 -16.25 -2.16
CA ASP A 132 0.94 -16.51 -1.82
C ASP A 132 1.91 -15.52 -2.49
N VAL A 133 1.42 -14.67 -3.38
CA VAL A 133 2.17 -13.74 -4.25
C VAL A 133 1.49 -12.37 -4.22
N GLN A 134 2.00 -11.37 -4.93
CA GLN A 134 1.31 -10.08 -5.10
C GLN A 134 0.30 -10.14 -6.25
N ILE A 135 -0.89 -9.58 -6.03
CA ILE A 135 -1.93 -9.34 -7.05
C ILE A 135 -1.93 -7.87 -7.49
N SER A 136 -2.13 -7.64 -8.78
CA SER A 136 -2.33 -6.28 -9.32
C SER A 136 -3.70 -5.71 -8.94
N ARG A 137 -3.82 -4.39 -8.88
CA ARG A 137 -5.08 -3.68 -8.58
C ARG A 137 -6.22 -4.13 -9.48
N ASP A 138 -6.03 -4.16 -10.79
CA ASP A 138 -7.10 -4.49 -11.74
C ASP A 138 -7.53 -5.95 -11.66
N GLU A 139 -6.60 -6.87 -11.41
CA GLU A 139 -6.94 -8.29 -11.18
C GLU A 139 -7.71 -8.47 -9.87
N ALA A 140 -7.32 -7.74 -8.82
CA ALA A 140 -8.05 -7.75 -7.55
C ALA A 140 -9.47 -7.19 -7.70
N LYS A 141 -9.62 -6.03 -8.37
CA LYS A 141 -10.93 -5.43 -8.67
C LYS A 141 -11.81 -6.38 -9.50
N ARG A 142 -11.25 -7.00 -10.54
CA ARG A 142 -11.94 -8.02 -11.35
C ARG A 142 -12.45 -9.15 -10.47
N LEU A 143 -11.58 -9.72 -9.64
CA LEU A 143 -11.91 -10.88 -8.83
C LEU A 143 -12.97 -10.55 -7.76
N ILE A 144 -12.87 -9.36 -7.14
CA ILE A 144 -13.88 -8.86 -6.21
C ILE A 144 -15.25 -8.77 -6.89
N HIS A 145 -15.33 -8.18 -8.09
CA HIS A 145 -16.58 -8.08 -8.83
C HIS A 145 -17.13 -9.46 -9.23
N LEU A 146 -16.27 -10.30 -9.81
CA LEU A 146 -16.65 -11.64 -10.26
C LEU A 146 -17.23 -12.48 -9.12
N ILE A 147 -16.53 -12.55 -7.98
CA ILE A 147 -17.00 -13.32 -6.84
C ILE A 147 -18.28 -12.71 -6.29
N ARG A 148 -18.34 -11.39 -6.09
CA ARG A 148 -19.55 -10.71 -5.57
C ARG A 148 -20.78 -11.00 -6.41
N ASP A 149 -20.66 -10.90 -7.74
CA ASP A 149 -21.81 -10.98 -8.65
C ASP A 149 -22.32 -12.41 -8.82
N GLU A 150 -21.44 -13.41 -8.65
CA GLU A 150 -21.78 -14.83 -8.76
C GLU A 150 -21.95 -15.53 -7.41
N PHE A 151 -21.85 -14.80 -6.29
CA PHE A 151 -21.91 -15.42 -4.97
C PHE A 151 -23.35 -15.79 -4.60
N ASP A 152 -23.61 -17.09 -4.52
CA ASP A 152 -24.87 -17.61 -4.00
C ASP A 152 -24.70 -18.08 -2.53
N TRP A 153 -25.21 -17.25 -1.63
CA TRP A 153 -25.26 -17.52 -0.19
C TRP A 153 -25.97 -18.84 0.15
N GLN A 154 -27.07 -19.18 -0.53
CA GLN A 154 -27.88 -20.35 -0.20
C GLN A 154 -27.11 -21.63 -0.50
N THR A 155 -26.45 -21.66 -1.65
CA THR A 155 -25.58 -22.78 -2.02
C THR A 155 -24.33 -22.82 -1.13
N ALA A 156 -23.73 -21.67 -0.81
CA ALA A 156 -22.55 -21.60 0.04
C ALA A 156 -22.77 -22.24 1.42
N ALA A 157 -23.94 -22.06 2.03
CA ALA A 157 -24.26 -22.63 3.34
C ALA A 157 -24.36 -24.17 3.38
N GLN A 158 -24.51 -24.81 2.21
CA GLN A 158 -24.73 -26.27 2.09
C GLN A 158 -23.50 -27.04 1.58
N ARG A 159 -22.42 -26.33 1.22
CA ARG A 159 -21.21 -26.94 0.65
C ARG A 159 -20.40 -27.70 1.70
N ILE A 160 -19.80 -28.81 1.29
CA ILE A 160 -18.83 -29.53 2.12
C ILE A 160 -17.55 -28.70 2.24
N LEU A 161 -17.14 -28.39 3.47
CA LEU A 161 -15.93 -27.62 3.73
C LEU A 161 -14.70 -28.53 3.82
N ASP A 162 -13.69 -28.22 3.01
CA ASP A 162 -12.35 -28.77 3.22
C ASP A 162 -11.69 -28.05 4.41
N PRO A 163 -11.09 -28.78 5.38
CA PRO A 163 -10.42 -28.19 6.54
C PRO A 163 -9.42 -27.08 6.21
N LYS A 164 -8.76 -27.13 5.04
CA LYS A 164 -7.82 -26.07 4.65
C LYS A 164 -8.50 -24.71 4.46
N TRP A 165 -9.74 -24.68 3.99
CA TRP A 165 -10.48 -23.43 3.78
C TRP A 165 -11.00 -22.85 5.09
N VAL A 166 -11.32 -23.73 6.04
CA VAL A 166 -11.67 -23.33 7.42
C VAL A 166 -10.50 -22.63 8.10
N ALA A 167 -9.26 -23.10 7.89
CA ALA A 167 -8.07 -22.44 8.43
C ALA A 167 -7.93 -20.99 7.90
N PHE A 168 -8.09 -20.78 6.58
CA PHE A 168 -8.09 -19.43 6.02
C PHE A 168 -9.27 -18.59 6.51
N ALA A 169 -10.46 -19.17 6.65
CA ALA A 169 -11.62 -18.48 7.21
C ALA A 169 -11.39 -18.00 8.65
N ASN A 170 -10.68 -18.78 9.46
CA ASN A 170 -10.30 -18.36 10.81
C ASN A 170 -9.30 -17.21 10.81
N GLN A 171 -8.32 -17.20 9.89
CA GLN A 171 -7.42 -16.07 9.69
C GLN A 171 -8.19 -14.81 9.28
N VAL A 172 -9.17 -14.94 8.36
CA VAL A 172 -10.06 -13.84 7.96
C VAL A 172 -10.84 -13.31 9.16
N ALA A 173 -11.38 -14.18 10.02
CA ALA A 173 -12.11 -13.78 11.21
C ALA A 173 -11.22 -13.05 12.23
N GLN A 174 -9.98 -13.52 12.42
CA GLN A 174 -8.99 -12.87 13.28
C GLN A 174 -8.67 -11.45 12.80
N VAL A 175 -8.47 -11.28 11.50
CA VAL A 175 -8.24 -9.97 10.90
C VAL A 175 -9.47 -9.07 11.02
N ALA A 176 -10.67 -9.60 10.75
CA ALA A 176 -11.93 -8.86 10.85
C ALA A 176 -12.24 -8.36 12.28
N ARG A 177 -11.78 -9.05 13.32
CA ARG A 177 -11.92 -8.59 14.72
C ARG A 177 -11.10 -7.33 15.03
N ASN A 178 -10.07 -7.04 14.24
CA ASN A 178 -9.13 -5.93 14.46
C ASN A 178 -9.40 -4.73 13.53
N GLN A 179 -10.62 -4.60 12.98
CA GLN A 179 -10.99 -3.52 12.05
C GLN A 179 -10.70 -2.10 12.56
N ALA A 180 -10.87 -1.84 13.86
CA ALA A 180 -10.59 -0.51 14.42
C ALA A 180 -9.08 -0.14 14.34
N VAL A 181 -8.22 -1.14 14.57
CA VAL A 181 -6.77 -1.00 14.46
C VAL A 181 -6.40 -0.82 13.00
N GLU A 182 -6.96 -1.65 12.14
CA GLU A 182 -6.79 -1.60 10.70
C GLU A 182 -7.10 -0.20 10.13
N ALA A 183 -8.28 0.35 10.47
CA ALA A 183 -8.71 1.67 10.04
C ALA A 183 -7.73 2.77 10.51
N THR A 184 -7.28 2.69 11.76
CA THR A 184 -6.33 3.67 12.33
C THR A 184 -4.98 3.64 11.62
N VAL A 185 -4.46 2.45 11.31
CA VAL A 185 -3.20 2.31 10.56
C VAL A 185 -3.36 2.82 9.13
N GLN A 186 -4.45 2.46 8.46
CA GLN A 186 -4.73 2.92 7.10
C GLN A 186 -4.80 4.46 7.02
N ASP A 187 -5.48 5.10 7.96
CA ASP A 187 -5.56 6.55 8.03
C ASP A 187 -4.19 7.19 8.33
N THR A 188 -3.39 6.56 9.20
CA THR A 188 -2.03 7.00 9.51
C THR A 188 -1.13 6.99 8.28
N VAL A 189 -1.15 5.89 7.52
CA VAL A 189 -0.38 5.78 6.27
C VAL A 189 -0.87 6.80 5.24
N ARG A 190 -2.19 7.03 5.14
CA ARG A 190 -2.73 8.05 4.22
C ARG A 190 -2.24 9.45 4.61
N ALA A 191 -2.29 9.81 5.87
CA ALA A 191 -1.80 11.12 6.33
C ALA A 191 -0.32 11.30 6.02
N TYR A 192 0.48 10.25 6.19
CA TYR A 192 1.88 10.25 5.79
C TYR A 192 2.04 10.51 4.29
N MET A 193 1.31 9.77 3.45
CA MET A 193 1.35 9.94 2.00
C MET A 193 0.96 11.35 1.54
N VAL A 194 -0.10 11.92 2.13
CA VAL A 194 -0.60 13.26 1.79
C VAL A 194 0.37 14.35 2.23
N THR A 195 0.94 14.22 3.43
CA THR A 195 1.78 15.25 4.05
C THR A 195 3.19 15.27 3.46
N PHE A 196 3.81 14.09 3.30
CA PHE A 196 5.23 13.97 2.97
C PHE A 196 5.50 13.53 1.53
N LYS A 197 4.47 13.10 0.79
CA LYS A 197 4.57 12.68 -0.62
C LYS A 197 5.76 11.74 -0.89
N PRO A 198 5.85 10.61 -0.17
CA PRO A 198 6.95 9.65 -0.32
C PRO A 198 7.01 9.11 -1.75
N THR A 199 8.20 8.68 -2.16
CA THR A 199 8.43 8.02 -3.45
C THR A 199 7.76 6.65 -3.50
N LEU A 200 7.45 6.13 -4.69
CA LEU A 200 6.82 4.81 -4.89
C LEU A 200 7.58 3.64 -4.21
N VAL A 201 8.92 3.77 -4.10
CA VAL A 201 9.78 2.78 -3.44
C VAL A 201 9.58 2.76 -1.93
N GLU A 202 9.22 3.90 -1.35
CA GLU A 202 8.95 4.07 0.09
C GLU A 202 7.51 3.66 0.46
N ILE A 203 6.65 3.45 -0.53
CA ILE A 203 5.27 2.97 -0.33
C ILE A 203 5.28 1.45 -0.48
N GLY A 204 5.24 0.74 0.64
CA GLY A 204 5.24 -0.72 0.69
C GLY A 204 4.87 -1.26 2.07
N GLU A 205 5.00 -2.57 2.26
CA GLU A 205 4.66 -3.24 3.52
C GLU A 205 5.45 -2.65 4.71
N GLY A 206 6.71 -2.26 4.54
CA GLY A 206 7.51 -1.65 5.61
C GLY A 206 6.95 -0.32 6.15
N LEU A 207 6.31 0.50 5.30
CA LEU A 207 5.63 1.72 5.75
C LEU A 207 4.41 1.37 6.60
N VAL A 208 3.67 0.34 6.19
CA VAL A 208 2.51 -0.17 6.93
C VAL A 208 2.93 -0.82 8.25
N GLU A 209 4.05 -1.55 8.28
CA GLU A 209 4.66 -2.11 9.50
C GLU A 209 5.07 -1.01 10.48
N THR A 210 5.68 0.06 9.99
CA THR A 210 6.07 1.21 10.81
C THR A 210 4.83 1.91 11.38
N ALA A 211 3.79 2.10 10.55
CA ALA A 211 2.53 2.68 10.98
C ALA A 211 1.79 1.80 12.00
N LEU A 212 1.77 0.48 11.78
CA LEU A 212 1.19 -0.47 12.73
C LEU A 212 1.93 -0.44 14.07
N SER A 213 3.26 -0.41 14.04
CA SER A 213 4.08 -0.30 15.25
C SER A 213 3.77 1.00 16.01
N ALA A 214 3.62 2.13 15.30
CA ALA A 214 3.22 3.40 15.90
C ALA A 214 1.83 3.34 16.54
N VAL A 215 0.85 2.71 15.88
CA VAL A 215 -0.51 2.51 16.42
C VAL A 215 -0.50 1.62 17.65
N ILE A 216 0.22 0.50 17.63
CA ILE A 216 0.36 -0.41 18.79
C ILE A 216 1.00 0.32 19.97
N ASN A 217 2.05 1.10 19.73
CA ASN A 217 2.74 1.87 20.77
C ASN A 217 1.86 2.98 21.38
N ASN A 218 0.88 3.47 20.62
CA ASN A 218 -0.06 4.50 21.07
C ASN A 218 -1.45 3.94 21.43
N LYS A 219 -1.62 2.61 21.57
CA LYS A 219 -2.93 1.96 21.77
C LYS A 219 -3.75 2.55 22.93
N ALA A 220 -3.11 2.87 24.05
CA ALA A 220 -3.78 3.47 25.21
C ALA A 220 -4.35 4.86 24.92
N LYS A 221 -3.63 5.68 24.12
CA LYS A 221 -4.10 7.01 23.69
C LYS A 221 -5.21 6.92 22.66
N LEU A 222 -5.23 5.85 21.87
CA LEU A 222 -6.23 5.58 20.85
C LEU A 222 -7.46 4.84 21.40
N GLY A 223 -7.48 4.49 22.70
CA GLY A 223 -8.56 3.72 23.32
C GLY A 223 -8.72 2.31 22.74
N LEU A 224 -7.64 1.74 22.20
CA LEU A 224 -7.64 0.42 21.58
C LEU A 224 -7.26 -0.65 22.60
N ASP A 225 -8.14 -1.64 22.80
CA ASP A 225 -7.81 -2.86 23.54
C ASP A 225 -7.21 -3.88 22.56
N LEU A 226 -5.93 -4.21 22.77
CA LEU A 226 -5.07 -4.76 21.73
C LEU A 226 -4.12 -5.82 22.30
N ALA A 227 -4.35 -7.06 21.86
CA ALA A 227 -3.46 -8.21 22.01
C ALA A 227 -3.25 -8.87 20.64
N LEU A 228 -2.37 -8.29 19.82
CA LEU A 228 -2.00 -8.83 18.51
C LEU A 228 -0.74 -9.68 18.63
N ASP A 229 -0.86 -10.98 18.40
CA ASP A 229 0.30 -11.86 18.20
C ASP A 229 1.03 -11.51 16.88
N PRO A 230 2.28 -12.00 16.68
CA PRO A 230 3.06 -11.69 15.48
C PRO A 230 2.42 -12.14 14.16
N GLU A 231 1.65 -13.23 14.15
CA GLU A 231 0.96 -13.71 12.95
C GLU A 231 -0.18 -12.76 12.58
N SER A 232 -0.97 -12.33 13.56
CA SER A 232 -2.02 -11.30 13.39
C SER A 232 -1.47 -10.00 12.84
N GLN A 233 -0.30 -9.55 13.35
CA GLN A 233 0.34 -8.33 12.87
C GLN A 233 0.72 -8.46 11.39
N ARG A 234 1.33 -9.58 11.01
CA ARG A 234 1.72 -9.85 9.62
C ARG A 234 0.52 -9.90 8.68
N LEU A 235 -0.56 -10.57 9.09
CA LEU A 235 -1.81 -10.62 8.30
C LEU A 235 -2.42 -9.24 8.12
N MET A 236 -2.41 -8.42 9.17
CA MET A 236 -2.94 -7.06 9.11
C MET A 236 -2.09 -6.15 8.23
N VAL A 237 -0.75 -6.25 8.28
CA VAL A 237 0.14 -5.52 7.36
C VAL A 237 -0.18 -5.85 5.91
N LYS A 238 -0.32 -7.15 5.59
CA LYS A 238 -0.70 -7.59 4.24
C LYS A 238 -2.05 -7.02 3.82
N GLN A 239 -3.05 -7.11 4.69
CA GLN A 239 -4.41 -6.64 4.41
C GLN A 239 -4.45 -5.12 4.18
N ILE A 240 -3.81 -4.33 5.05
CA ILE A 240 -3.78 -2.87 4.93
C ILE A 240 -3.01 -2.48 3.66
N SER A 241 -1.86 -3.11 3.41
CA SER A 241 -1.08 -2.87 2.19
C SER A 241 -1.92 -3.15 0.94
N PHE A 242 -2.67 -4.25 0.94
CA PHE A 242 -3.59 -4.59 -0.13
C PHE A 242 -4.73 -3.57 -0.27
N LYS A 243 -5.41 -3.18 0.82
CA LYS A 243 -6.47 -2.17 0.76
C LYS A 243 -5.95 -0.84 0.25
N LEU A 244 -4.79 -0.37 0.74
CA LEU A 244 -4.14 0.85 0.25
C LEU A 244 -3.86 0.78 -1.26
N LYS A 245 -3.47 -0.39 -1.79
CA LYS A 245 -3.33 -0.59 -3.25
C LYS A 245 -4.66 -0.42 -4.00
N LEU A 246 -5.79 -0.81 -3.40
CA LEU A 246 -7.11 -0.70 -4.00
C LEU A 246 -7.74 0.70 -3.89
N MET A 247 -7.32 1.51 -2.91
CA MET A 247 -7.89 2.84 -2.70
C MET A 247 -7.52 3.80 -3.83
N GLU A 248 -8.54 4.48 -4.36
CA GLU A 248 -8.39 5.78 -5.00
C GLU A 248 -8.58 6.86 -3.92
N ALA A 249 -7.81 7.95 -3.99
CA ALA A 249 -7.62 8.90 -2.88
C ALA A 249 -8.93 9.34 -2.18
N SER A 250 -8.91 9.42 -0.85
CA SER A 250 -10.05 9.85 -0.02
C SER A 250 -9.67 10.93 1.01
N ALA A 251 -10.68 11.37 1.78
CA ALA A 251 -10.74 12.62 2.55
C ALA A 251 -9.59 12.90 3.54
N SER A 252 -9.54 14.18 3.98
CA SER A 252 -8.43 14.75 4.77
C SER A 252 -8.29 14.15 6.17
N PRO A 253 -7.05 13.89 6.64
CA PRO A 253 -6.76 13.21 7.91
C PRO A 253 -7.01 14.08 9.17
N SER A 254 -7.17 13.43 10.32
CA SER A 254 -7.33 14.10 11.63
C SER A 254 -5.97 14.50 12.26
N LYS A 255 -6.01 15.34 13.31
CA LYS A 255 -4.80 15.84 13.98
C LYS A 255 -3.90 14.73 14.57
N THR A 256 -4.47 13.76 15.27
CA THR A 256 -3.71 12.63 15.83
C THR A 256 -3.09 11.77 14.74
N ILE A 257 -3.79 11.64 13.60
CA ILE A 257 -3.30 10.91 12.43
C ILE A 257 -2.11 11.65 11.79
N LEU A 258 -2.13 12.98 11.77
CA LEU A 258 -0.98 13.80 11.33
C LEU A 258 0.24 13.66 12.26
N GLU A 259 0.03 13.58 13.58
CA GLU A 259 1.12 13.36 14.55
C GLU A 259 1.79 11.99 14.35
N MET A 260 1.00 10.93 14.09
CA MET A 260 1.55 9.61 13.77
C MET A 260 2.26 9.60 12.41
N ALA A 261 1.74 10.33 11.41
CA ALA A 261 2.42 10.50 10.14
C ALA A 261 3.80 11.17 10.30
N GLN A 262 3.91 12.18 11.18
CA GLN A 262 5.21 12.80 11.50
C GLN A 262 6.17 11.80 12.15
N GLN A 263 5.71 10.99 13.10
CA GLN A 263 6.54 9.95 13.73
C GLN A 263 7.11 8.95 12.71
N ILE A 264 6.29 8.57 11.72
CA ILE A 264 6.74 7.71 10.61
C ILE A 264 7.82 8.42 9.79
N HIS A 265 7.62 9.70 9.45
CA HIS A 265 8.60 10.48 8.70
C HIS A 265 9.95 10.50 9.39
N ASP A 266 9.96 10.76 10.70
CA ASP A 266 11.18 10.83 11.50
C ASP A 266 11.90 9.46 11.57
N GLU A 267 11.16 8.35 11.54
CA GLU A 267 11.73 6.98 11.51
C GLU A 267 12.30 6.64 10.13
N VAL A 268 11.59 6.98 9.05
CA VAL A 268 12.08 6.79 7.67
C VAL A 268 13.34 7.62 7.43
N ALA A 269 13.37 8.89 7.87
CA ALA A 269 14.54 9.74 7.77
C ALA A 269 15.74 9.16 8.54
N ARG A 270 15.52 8.66 9.77
CA ARG A 270 16.55 7.96 10.54
C ARG A 270 17.09 6.72 9.82
N TYR A 271 16.21 5.92 9.22
CA TYR A 271 16.61 4.75 8.44
C TYR A 271 17.46 5.13 7.22
N ARG A 272 17.07 6.17 6.47
CA ARG A 272 17.84 6.65 5.31
C ARG A 272 19.23 7.15 5.70
N ALA A 273 19.32 7.93 6.78
CA ALA A 273 20.59 8.39 7.32
C ALA A 273 21.49 7.21 7.74
N ALA A 274 20.92 6.19 8.38
CA ALA A 274 21.64 4.98 8.79
C ALA A 274 22.13 4.13 7.62
N GLN A 275 21.40 4.13 6.49
CA GLN A 275 21.76 3.38 5.28
C GLN A 275 22.62 4.20 4.30
N GLY A 276 22.95 5.46 4.62
CA GLY A 276 23.69 6.35 3.72
C GLY A 276 22.93 6.69 2.42
N ILE A 277 21.61 6.56 2.44
CA ILE A 277 20.73 6.82 1.29
C ILE A 277 20.45 8.33 1.14
N ASP A 278 20.68 9.11 2.19
CA ASP A 278 20.58 10.57 2.17
C ASP A 278 21.80 11.19 1.46
N THR A 279 21.76 11.21 0.13
CA THR A 279 22.33 12.35 -0.60
C THR A 279 21.25 13.44 -0.64
N PRO A 280 21.49 14.64 -0.09
CA PRO A 280 20.45 15.65 0.04
C PRO A 280 20.15 16.24 -1.34
N THR A 281 19.18 15.66 -2.03
CA THR A 281 18.58 16.31 -3.20
C THR A 281 17.15 16.66 -2.85
N TYR A 282 16.92 17.97 -2.77
CA TYR A 282 15.64 18.67 -2.71
C TYR A 282 15.13 19.10 -1.32
N ILE A 283 15.69 20.21 -0.84
CA ILE A 283 14.97 21.17 0.00
C ILE A 283 14.29 22.16 -0.97
N PRO A 284 12.95 22.21 -1.11
CA PRO A 284 12.33 23.32 -1.82
C PRO A 284 12.60 24.61 -1.04
N PRO A 285 13.04 25.70 -1.68
CA PRO A 285 13.33 26.94 -0.97
C PRO A 285 12.03 27.48 -0.35
N LEU A 286 11.96 27.49 0.98
CA LEU A 286 11.09 28.40 1.70
C LEU A 286 11.64 29.80 1.47
N LEU A 287 10.86 30.61 0.76
CA LEU A 287 10.98 32.06 0.58
C LEU A 287 12.06 32.72 1.45
N GLN A 288 13.27 32.85 0.89
CA GLN A 288 14.21 33.87 1.34
C GLN A 288 13.72 35.19 0.80
N LYS A 289 13.12 35.98 1.69
CA LYS A 289 12.91 37.41 1.50
C LYS A 289 14.21 38.09 1.95
N ASP A 290 14.81 38.84 1.03
CA ASP A 290 15.63 40.05 1.20
C ASP A 290 16.44 40.19 -0.11
N GLU A 291 16.16 41.17 -0.97
CA GLU A 291 16.68 42.53 -0.79
C GLU A 291 15.82 43.64 -1.44
N PRO A 292 16.07 44.91 -1.07
CA PRO A 292 15.22 46.06 -1.35
C PRO A 292 15.63 46.76 -2.66
N THR A 293 14.73 46.82 -3.63
CA THR A 293 14.73 47.93 -4.60
C THR A 293 13.29 48.37 -4.83
N GLY A 294 13.06 49.66 -4.56
CA GLY A 294 11.74 50.27 -4.64
C GLY A 294 11.18 50.25 -6.06
N ASN A 295 9.87 50.01 -6.15
CA ASN A 295 8.95 51.09 -6.47
C ASN A 295 7.54 50.71 -6.08
N SER A 296 6.97 51.58 -5.26
CA SER A 296 5.58 51.58 -4.82
C SER A 296 4.63 51.73 -5.99
N VAL A 297 3.64 50.83 -6.11
CA VAL A 297 2.29 51.17 -6.60
C VAL A 297 1.28 50.24 -5.90
N LEU A 298 0.41 50.85 -5.08
CA LEU A 298 -0.84 50.33 -4.48
C LEU A 298 -0.78 49.50 -3.19
N GLY A 299 -1.00 50.18 -2.05
CA GLY A 299 -2.02 49.73 -1.09
C GLY A 299 -1.59 49.35 0.33
N GLY A 300 -1.47 50.36 1.21
CA GLY A 300 -2.03 50.35 2.58
C GLY A 300 -1.32 49.58 3.69
N GLU A 301 -0.88 50.32 4.71
CA GLU A 301 -0.42 49.82 6.01
C GLU A 301 -1.56 49.18 6.82
N ILE A 302 -1.28 48.05 7.48
CA ILE A 302 -1.97 47.66 8.72
C ILE A 302 -0.87 47.33 9.74
N SER A 303 -0.65 48.25 10.67
CA SER A 303 0.23 48.07 11.83
C SER A 303 -0.49 47.23 12.89
N ILE A 304 0.09 46.09 13.29
CA ILE A 304 -0.25 45.42 14.55
C ILE A 304 1.00 45.48 15.42
N GLY A 305 0.98 46.40 16.39
CA GLY A 305 2.04 46.57 17.37
C GLY A 305 2.06 45.42 18.37
N VAL A 306 3.21 44.78 18.53
CA VAL A 306 3.55 44.00 19.72
C VAL A 306 4.92 44.45 20.18
N GLU A 307 4.94 45.23 21.26
CA GLU A 307 6.15 45.65 21.96
C GLU A 307 6.81 44.44 22.65
N VAL A 308 8.05 44.15 22.26
CA VAL A 308 8.90 43.16 22.93
C VAL A 308 9.72 43.89 24.00
N HIS A 309 9.53 43.53 25.26
CA HIS A 309 10.42 43.95 26.35
C HIS A 309 11.55 42.91 26.53
N PRO A 310 12.83 43.32 26.59
CA PRO A 310 13.94 42.41 26.85
C PRO A 310 13.96 41.94 28.31
N ARG A 311 14.24 40.65 28.48
CA ARG A 311 14.31 39.94 29.77
C ARG A 311 15.67 40.22 30.43
N SER A 312 15.66 40.69 31.67
CA SER A 312 16.87 41.07 32.42
C SER A 312 17.75 39.86 32.76
N ASP A 313 19.05 40.00 32.50
CA ASP A 313 20.11 39.16 33.04
C ASP A 313 20.18 39.27 34.57
N ARG A 314 20.18 38.13 35.27
CA ARG A 314 20.90 38.03 36.55
C ARG A 314 21.24 36.59 36.94
N ALA A 315 22.52 36.46 37.31
CA ALA A 315 23.10 35.58 38.33
C ALA A 315 23.75 34.26 37.86
N LYS A 316 25.08 34.31 37.67
CA LYS A 316 26.00 33.36 38.31
C LYS A 316 27.18 34.13 38.92
N ASN A 317 27.40 33.85 40.20
CA ASN A 317 28.43 34.43 41.07
C ASN A 317 29.78 33.69 40.90
N PRO A 318 30.86 34.22 41.51
CA PRO A 318 32.22 34.14 40.98
C PRO A 318 33.06 33.01 41.55
N THR A 319 34.18 32.74 40.89
CA THR A 319 35.33 32.00 41.42
C THR A 319 36.58 32.77 41.02
N GLU A 320 37.33 33.31 41.98
CA GLU A 320 38.72 33.70 41.74
C GLU A 320 39.50 33.61 43.06
N GLU A 321 40.49 32.70 43.05
CA GLU A 321 41.55 32.52 44.03
C GLU A 321 42.63 33.61 43.88
N GLY A 322 43.36 33.91 44.96
CA GLY A 322 44.76 34.33 44.84
C GLY A 322 45.21 35.61 45.58
N THR A 323 45.42 35.50 46.90
CA THR A 323 46.68 35.77 47.66
C THR A 323 47.71 36.83 47.17
N PRO A 324 48.61 37.34 48.05
CA PRO A 324 48.51 38.37 49.10
C PRO A 324 49.40 39.62 48.81
N PRO A 325 49.43 40.67 49.67
CA PRO A 325 50.27 41.86 49.48
C PRO A 325 51.45 41.97 50.47
N LYS A 326 52.58 42.51 49.98
CA LYS A 326 53.62 43.33 50.67
C LYS A 326 54.38 44.04 49.53
N ASN A 327 54.63 45.35 49.48
CA ASN A 327 54.46 46.53 50.33
C ASN A 327 54.17 47.71 49.41
#